data_AF-A0A917CNZ1-F1
#
_entry.id   AF-A0A917CNZ1-F1
#
_cell.length_a   1.000
_cell.length_b   1.000
_cell.length_c   1.000
_cell.angle_alpha   90.00
_cell.angle_beta   90.00
_cell.angle_gamma   90.00
#
_symmetry.space_group_name_H-M   'P 1'
#
loop_
_entity.id
_entity.type
_entity.pdbx_description
1 polymer ?
#
loop_
_entity_poly.entity_id
_entity_poly.type
_entity_poly.pdbx_seq_one_letter_code
_entity_poly.pdbx_strand_id
1 'polypeptide(L)'
;MKQLAKELNLLPLRLKKDTAASAQPVAAANTPGETLNKEELRLLVKILKAIGHTCEHPNIRIQNGITSYTLNQITLIFDGVNKTDEHNVLHLSSLKQMLEDPAEKRPTWEKLKSIQFDA
;
A
#
# COMPACT_ATOMS: atom_id res chain seq x y z
N MET A 1 26.29 -52.27 33.36
CA MET A 1 25.68 -52.16 32.02
C MET A 1 24.52 -51.16 32.10
N LYS A 2 24.53 -50.14 31.23
CA LYS A 2 23.43 -49.18 30.90
C LYS A 2 22.94 -48.32 32.09
N GLN A 3 23.44 -47.12 32.39
CA GLN A 3 23.33 -45.86 31.61
C GLN A 3 22.09 -45.78 30.69
N LEU A 4 21.07 -45.05 31.14
CA LEU A 4 20.41 -43.98 30.37
C LEU A 4 19.63 -43.07 31.36
N ALA A 5 20.17 -41.88 31.62
CA ALA A 5 19.50 -40.74 32.23
C ALA A 5 18.24 -40.40 31.39
N LYS A 6 17.04 -40.08 31.91
CA LYS A 6 16.62 -39.25 33.05
C LYS A 6 17.05 -37.79 32.94
N GLU A 7 16.61 -37.14 31.87
CA GLU A 7 16.58 -35.68 31.73
C GLU A 7 15.28 -35.29 31.00
N LEU A 8 14.21 -35.14 31.79
CA LEU A 8 12.96 -34.51 31.40
C LEU A 8 13.19 -33.00 31.50
N ASN A 9 13.65 -32.37 30.42
CA ASN A 9 13.93 -30.93 30.43
C ASN A 9 12.65 -30.13 30.17
N LEU A 10 12.34 -29.26 31.13
CA LEU A 10 11.19 -28.38 31.20
C LEU A 10 11.21 -27.29 30.11
N LEU A 11 10.00 -26.87 29.73
CA LEU A 11 9.67 -25.68 28.93
C LEU A 11 10.27 -24.37 29.52
N PRO A 12 10.38 -23.30 28.71
CA PRO A 12 9.30 -22.31 28.80
C PRO A 12 8.86 -21.70 27.46
N LEU A 13 7.54 -21.51 27.35
CA LEU A 13 6.91 -20.51 26.50
C LEU A 13 7.65 -19.17 26.65
N ARG A 14 8.18 -18.62 25.56
CA ARG A 14 8.71 -17.26 25.55
C ARG A 14 8.18 -16.49 24.35
N LEU A 15 7.10 -15.75 24.61
CA LEU A 15 6.75 -14.52 23.88
C LEU A 15 8.02 -13.66 23.76
N LYS A 16 8.41 -13.31 22.53
CA LYS A 16 9.20 -12.11 22.26
C LYS A 16 8.35 -11.17 21.42
N LYS A 17 7.79 -10.19 22.13
CA LYS A 17 7.42 -8.89 21.58
C LYS A 17 8.70 -8.06 21.46
N ASP A 18 8.63 -7.06 20.58
CA ASP A 18 9.56 -5.93 20.37
C ASP A 18 10.57 -6.05 19.22
N THR A 19 10.10 -5.60 18.06
CA THR A 19 10.55 -4.37 17.37
C THR A 19 12.06 -4.09 17.33
N ALA A 20 12.66 -4.23 16.15
CA ALA A 20 13.59 -3.24 15.60
C ALA A 20 13.75 -3.44 14.10
N ALA A 21 13.64 -2.33 13.39
CA ALA A 21 13.78 -2.14 11.97
C ALA A 21 14.97 -2.89 11.34
N SER A 22 14.66 -3.76 10.39
CA SER A 22 15.58 -4.02 9.28
C SER A 22 14.93 -3.39 8.07
N ALA A 23 15.45 -2.21 7.69
CA ALA A 23 15.18 -1.58 6.43
C ALA A 23 15.68 -2.51 5.31
N GLN A 24 14.84 -3.45 4.91
CA GLN A 24 14.98 -4.10 3.63
C GLN A 24 14.53 -3.07 2.58
N PRO A 25 15.36 -2.72 1.59
CA PRO A 25 14.81 -2.20 0.35
C PRO A 25 13.96 -3.35 -0.18
N VAL A 26 12.64 -3.29 0.01
CA VAL A 26 11.72 -4.18 -0.67
C VAL A 26 11.93 -3.92 -2.15
N ALA A 27 12.78 -4.74 -2.74
CA ALA A 27 12.94 -4.84 -4.18
C ALA A 27 11.52 -4.92 -4.70
N ALA A 28 11.14 -3.86 -5.41
CA ALA A 28 9.91 -3.78 -6.16
C ALA A 28 9.89 -4.99 -7.07
N ALA A 29 9.27 -6.08 -6.60
CA ALA A 29 8.83 -7.17 -7.44
C ALA A 29 7.77 -6.55 -8.35
N ASN A 30 8.26 -5.88 -9.39
CA ASN A 30 7.49 -5.57 -10.58
C ASN A 30 7.22 -6.95 -11.18
N THR A 31 6.09 -7.54 -10.78
CA THR A 31 5.50 -8.65 -11.51
C THR A 31 5.39 -8.18 -12.96
N PRO A 32 6.15 -8.76 -13.91
CA PRO A 32 6.13 -8.31 -15.29
C PRO A 32 4.82 -8.79 -15.92
N GLY A 33 3.77 -7.97 -15.86
CA GLY A 33 2.51 -8.34 -16.50
C GLY A 33 1.35 -7.39 -16.31
N GLU A 34 1.23 -6.76 -15.13
CA GLU A 34 0.16 -5.80 -14.88
C GLU A 34 0.73 -4.40 -14.99
N THR A 35 0.45 -3.76 -16.13
CA THR A 35 0.78 -2.37 -16.37
C THR A 35 -0.51 -1.55 -16.36
N LEU A 36 -0.48 -0.36 -15.75
CA LEU A 36 -1.60 0.57 -15.87
C LEU A 36 -1.84 0.90 -17.34
N ASN A 37 -3.10 0.98 -17.75
CA ASN A 37 -3.40 1.55 -19.05
C ASN A 37 -2.96 3.02 -19.11
N LYS A 38 -2.65 3.49 -20.32
CA LYS A 38 -2.22 4.87 -20.55
C LYS A 38 -3.17 5.91 -19.95
N GLU A 39 -4.47 5.65 -19.98
CA GLU A 39 -5.49 6.53 -19.42
C GLU A 39 -5.49 6.52 -17.89
N GLU A 40 -5.33 5.36 -17.28
CA GLU A 40 -5.24 5.20 -15.83
C GLU A 40 -3.97 5.85 -15.28
N LEU A 41 -2.83 5.66 -15.97
CA LEU A 41 -1.58 6.33 -15.63
C LEU A 41 -1.70 7.86 -15.75
N ARG A 42 -2.35 8.37 -16.81
CA ARG A 42 -2.63 9.81 -16.95
C ARG A 42 -3.51 10.31 -15.81
N LEU A 43 -4.52 9.54 -15.41
CA LEU A 43 -5.39 9.91 -14.30
C LEU A 43 -4.59 9.94 -12.98
N LEU A 44 -3.79 8.92 -12.70
CA LEU A 44 -2.90 8.86 -11.54
C LEU A 44 -1.96 10.06 -11.50
N VAL A 45 -1.31 10.40 -12.60
CA VAL A 45 -0.43 11.58 -12.71
C VAL A 45 -1.20 12.87 -12.42
N LYS A 46 -2.44 13.01 -12.91
CA LYS A 46 -3.27 14.20 -12.64
C LYS A 46 -3.69 14.28 -11.16
N ILE A 47 -4.02 13.15 -10.55
CA ILE A 47 -4.34 13.06 -9.12
C ILE A 47 -3.13 13.50 -8.29
N LEU A 48 -1.97 12.88 -8.52
CA LEU A 48 -0.74 13.21 -7.81
C LEU A 48 -0.32 14.67 -8.03
N LYS A 49 -0.42 15.16 -9.26
CA LYS A 49 -0.11 16.56 -9.57
C LYS A 49 -1.01 17.55 -8.83
N ALA A 50 -2.29 17.25 -8.64
CA ALA A 50 -3.19 18.16 -7.94
C ALA A 50 -3.10 18.09 -6.40
N ILE A 51 -2.42 17.08 -5.84
CA ILE A 51 -1.92 17.12 -4.46
C ILE A 51 -0.48 17.66 -4.35
N GLY A 52 0.08 18.18 -5.45
CA GLY A 52 1.44 18.76 -5.46
C GLY A 52 2.58 17.74 -5.52
N HIS A 53 2.28 16.46 -5.83
CA HIS A 53 3.26 15.40 -5.92
C HIS A 53 3.59 14.99 -7.35
N THR A 54 4.87 14.69 -7.58
CA THR A 54 5.33 14.13 -8.85
C THR A 54 5.10 12.63 -8.86
N CYS A 55 4.53 12.11 -9.96
CA CYS A 55 4.34 10.68 -10.13
C CYS A 55 5.67 10.00 -10.42
N GLU A 56 6.06 9.08 -9.53
CA GLU A 56 7.27 8.29 -9.66
C GLU A 56 6.89 6.83 -9.92
N HIS A 57 7.27 6.33 -11.09
CA HIS A 57 7.11 4.92 -11.47
C HIS A 57 7.57 3.92 -10.39
N PRO A 58 8.71 4.09 -9.67
CA PRO A 58 9.11 3.15 -8.63
C PRO A 58 8.14 3.04 -7.45
N ASN A 59 7.22 3.99 -7.28
CA ASN A 59 6.21 3.98 -6.20
C ASN A 59 4.89 3.35 -6.62
N ILE A 60 4.72 3.05 -7.90
CA ILE A 60 3.55 2.35 -8.44
C ILE A 60 3.73 0.85 -8.17
N ARG A 61 2.70 0.22 -7.63
CA ARG A 61 2.57 -1.23 -7.48
C ARG A 61 1.21 -1.63 -8.02
N ILE A 62 1.15 -2.76 -8.71
CA ILE A 62 -0.13 -3.35 -9.11
C ILE A 62 -0.14 -4.78 -8.59
N GLN A 63 -1.19 -5.12 -7.85
CA GLN A 63 -1.39 -6.45 -7.30
C GLN A 63 -2.85 -6.86 -7.51
N ASN A 64 -3.09 -7.97 -8.20
CA ASN A 64 -4.43 -8.50 -8.47
C ASN A 64 -5.38 -7.46 -9.11
N GLY A 65 -4.89 -6.69 -10.08
CA GLY A 65 -5.65 -5.64 -10.75
C GLY A 65 -5.89 -4.37 -9.93
N ILE A 66 -5.39 -4.31 -8.69
CA ILE A 66 -5.48 -3.13 -7.83
C ILE A 66 -4.19 -2.34 -7.97
N THR A 67 -4.31 -1.07 -8.38
CA THR A 67 -3.18 -0.15 -8.35
C THR A 67 -3.00 0.39 -6.94
N SER A 68 -1.78 0.35 -6.43
CA SER A 68 -1.36 1.08 -5.24
C SER A 68 -0.19 2.00 -5.56
N TYR A 69 -0.17 3.15 -4.89
CA TYR A 69 0.86 4.16 -5.04
C TYR A 69 1.36 4.59 -3.66
N THR A 70 2.64 4.38 -3.39
CA THR A 70 3.24 4.81 -2.13
C THR A 70 3.68 6.27 -2.25
N LEU A 71 3.13 7.12 -1.39
CA LEU A 71 3.40 8.53 -1.30
C LEU A 71 3.97 8.88 0.08
N ASN A 72 5.28 9.07 0.17
CA ASN A 72 5.98 9.27 1.45
C ASN A 72 5.67 8.12 2.43
N GLN A 73 4.89 8.38 3.49
CA GLN A 73 4.47 7.38 4.48
C GLN A 73 3.06 6.84 4.23
N ILE A 74 2.34 7.35 3.23
CA ILE A 74 0.94 7.04 2.94
C ILE A 74 0.87 6.20 1.69
N THR A 75 0.11 5.11 1.71
CA THR A 75 -0.15 4.29 0.54
C THR A 75 -1.55 4.55 0.03
N LEU A 76 -1.65 5.06 -1.20
CA LEU A 76 -2.91 5.21 -1.90
C LEU A 76 -3.25 3.88 -2.56
N ILE A 77 -4.41 3.31 -2.28
CA ILE A 77 -4.89 2.06 -2.90
C ILE A 77 -6.13 2.40 -3.72
N PHE A 78 -6.09 2.11 -5.01
CA PHE A 78 -7.16 2.37 -5.96
C PHE A 78 -8.01 1.11 -6.15
N ASP A 79 -8.76 0.74 -5.11
CA ASP A 79 -9.63 -0.45 -5.08
C ASP A 79 -11.10 -0.15 -4.73
N GLY A 80 -11.42 1.08 -4.32
CA GLY A 80 -12.77 1.53 -4.01
C GLY A 80 -12.84 2.53 -2.86
N VAL A 81 -13.51 3.66 -3.07
CA VAL A 81 -13.62 4.73 -2.06
C VAL A 81 -14.44 4.35 -0.83
N ASN A 82 -15.29 3.32 -0.94
CA ASN A 82 -16.15 2.85 0.16
C ASN A 82 -15.40 1.99 1.20
N LYS A 83 -14.11 1.72 0.99
CA LYS A 83 -13.32 0.97 1.97
C LYS A 83 -12.83 1.87 3.10
N THR A 84 -12.66 1.23 4.26
CA THR A 84 -12.15 1.87 5.47
C THR A 84 -10.69 2.26 5.28
N ASP A 85 -10.38 3.52 5.52
CA ASP A 85 -9.01 4.02 5.49
C ASP A 85 -8.27 3.63 6.78
N GLU A 86 -6.97 3.39 6.68
CA GLU A 86 -6.08 3.18 7.83
C GLU A 86 -5.14 4.38 8.00
N HIS A 87 -4.43 4.45 9.13
CA HIS A 87 -3.55 5.57 9.49
C HIS A 87 -2.57 5.99 8.37
N ASN A 88 -2.07 5.02 7.60
CA ASN A 88 -1.11 5.23 6.52
C ASN A 88 -1.58 4.65 5.18
N VAL A 89 -2.87 4.31 5.06
CA VAL A 89 -3.43 3.69 3.85
C VAL A 89 -4.74 4.36 3.51
N LEU A 90 -4.83 4.91 2.30
CA LEU A 90 -6.02 5.59 1.82
C LEU A 90 -6.62 4.81 0.67
N HIS A 91 -7.86 4.37 0.85
CA HIS A 91 -8.62 3.67 -0.18
C HIS A 91 -9.40 4.67 -1.03
N LEU A 92 -9.02 4.75 -2.31
CA LEU A 92 -9.60 5.63 -3.32
C LEU A 92 -10.38 4.81 -4.33
N SER A 93 -11.27 5.47 -5.10
CA SER A 93 -11.96 4.78 -6.20
C SER A 93 -10.95 4.20 -7.18
N SER A 94 -11.30 3.05 -7.76
CA SER A 94 -10.46 2.41 -8.77
C SER A 94 -10.24 3.37 -9.94
N LEU A 95 -9.02 3.42 -10.49
CA LEU A 95 -8.70 4.32 -11.61
C LEU A 95 -9.64 4.09 -12.79
N LYS A 96 -9.95 2.82 -13.09
CA LYS A 96 -10.95 2.44 -14.09
C LYS A 96 -12.34 3.04 -13.82
N GLN A 97 -12.86 2.89 -12.60
CA GLN A 97 -14.16 3.46 -12.22
C GLN A 97 -14.18 4.98 -12.32
N MET A 98 -13.09 5.65 -11.95
CA MET A 98 -12.98 7.10 -12.10
C MET A 98 -12.90 7.54 -13.57
N LEU A 99 -12.42 6.69 -14.48
CA LEU A 99 -12.44 6.97 -15.92
C LEU A 99 -13.84 6.78 -16.49
N GLU A 100 -14.55 5.74 -16.07
CA GLU A 100 -15.91 5.41 -16.51
C GLU A 100 -16.96 6.37 -15.93
N ASP A 101 -16.85 6.70 -14.64
CA ASP A 101 -17.76 7.58 -13.93
C ASP A 101 -17.02 8.81 -13.33
N PRO A 102 -17.25 10.02 -13.86
CA PRO A 102 -16.65 11.22 -13.32
C PRO A 102 -17.19 11.61 -11.92
N ALA A 103 -18.33 11.08 -11.48
CA ALA A 103 -18.85 11.31 -10.13
C ALA A 103 -17.93 10.71 -9.07
N GLU A 104 -17.28 9.58 -9.35
CA GLU A 104 -16.30 8.92 -8.47
C GLU A 104 -15.03 9.74 -8.24
N LYS A 105 -14.77 10.74 -9.08
CA LYS A 105 -13.64 11.66 -8.88
C LYS A 105 -13.85 12.55 -7.67
N ARG A 106 -15.08 12.99 -7.41
CA ARG A 106 -15.39 13.87 -6.28
C ARG A 106 -15.03 13.24 -4.92
N PRO A 107 -15.54 12.05 -4.55
CA PRO A 107 -15.24 11.47 -3.25
C PRO A 107 -13.75 11.09 -3.13
N THR A 108 -13.12 10.66 -4.23
CA THR A 108 -11.66 10.45 -4.28
C THR A 108 -10.89 11.74 -3.98
N TRP A 109 -11.30 12.87 -4.56
CA TRP A 109 -10.70 14.18 -4.29
C TRP A 109 -10.90 14.65 -2.86
N GLU A 110 -12.07 14.43 -2.27
CA GLU A 110 -12.34 14.80 -0.88
C GLU A 110 -11.49 13.98 0.09
N LYS A 111 -11.36 12.67 -0.14
CA LYS A 111 -10.42 11.83 0.62
C LYS A 111 -8.97 12.30 0.48
N LEU A 112 -8.52 12.60 -0.74
CA LEU A 112 -7.17 13.10 -0.98
C LEU A 112 -6.89 14.43 -0.28
N LYS A 113 -7.88 15.34 -0.20
CA LYS A 113 -7.76 16.60 0.53
C LYS A 113 -7.68 16.40 2.04
N SER A 114 -8.25 15.32 2.56
CA SER A 114 -8.16 14.98 3.97
C SER A 114 -6.75 14.50 4.37
N ILE A 115 -5.89 14.20 3.40
CA ILE A 115 -4.49 13.92 3.65
C ILE A 115 -3.81 15.24 4.02
N GLN A 116 -3.58 15.45 5.32
CA GLN A 116 -2.70 16.52 5.77
C GLN A 116 -1.27 16.08 5.53
N PHE A 117 -0.62 16.68 4.53
CA PHE A 117 0.82 16.63 4.44
C PHE A 117 1.36 17.54 5.55
N ASP A 118 1.69 16.96 6.70
CA ASP A 118 2.45 17.67 7.74
C ASP A 118 3.79 18.06 7.09
N ALA A 119 3.95 19.36 6.83
CA ALA A 119 5.05 19.94 6.07
C ALA A 119 6.30 20.15 6.94
#